data_AF-A0A1G1VB38-F1
#
_entry.id   AF-A0A1G1VB38-F1
#
_cell.length_a   1.000
_cell.length_b   1.000
_cell.length_c   1.000
_cell.angle_alpha   90.00
_cell.angle_beta   90.00
_cell.angle_gamma   90.00
#
_symmetry.space_group_name_H-M   'P 1'
#
loop_
_entity.id
_entity.type
_entity.pdbx_description
1 polymer ?
#
loop_
_entity_poly.entity_id
_entity_poly.type
_entity_poly.pdbx_seq_one_letter_code
_entity_poly.pdbx_strand_id
1 'polypeptide(L)'
;MTVENGIASVVAIDRVAVKDTSLPKGHQEPGESLQQTAIREVLEETGFRAKPVEYLGEFTYEVKNDANKKITMVTVHWFLMLIESGKPRKVNNVKTLKKGVYHFNVKNNSIEQLRKGSNKNFLVDNTGQSFVGDSSCVIILSAVLDRTRIKYEERGYRFILMECGHVAQNLYLISEAMRLKCCAIGGFVDEEFNKLLDIHGIDVLQQTIRYPLLKNVELQKEKQSVIEEINKDRFEPNIAVWDYAWNEAFWRGSSLARPYTGNVNDLNDISITDVQKFIDEISFNKGVLCIAGNFDTNYALNIVEKYFGDIKNKGKNAAQKIAPHKGGSLKILPNNTDNTYLMFGFKTIKKDHNDTHALRLISRLLGGSFSGILVNELREKGFIYDWVLDQDLLQEEGYIYFKTSTGRKFLNETIKQICYSFKRVAKGKFSKEEFEIAQSQTIGELLLNMETTADYNGWYGEQEFLSGKSYTPQEIAKIYKEITIDSVAKVAKKYFTANNWYLGLVGKASPKEIERELIADVEPTVEMLGKIRELNVGKRMNIDRTRYVPLD
;
A
#
# COMPACT_ATOMS: atom_id res chain seq x y z
N MET A 1 -14.44 -60.78 9.89
CA MET A 1 -15.70 -61.53 9.71
C MET A 1 -15.94 -62.39 10.94
N THR A 2 -16.94 -62.09 11.77
CA THR A 2 -17.45 -63.03 12.79
C THR A 2 -18.71 -63.68 12.23
N VAL A 3 -18.82 -65.00 12.37
CA VAL A 3 -20.02 -65.74 11.96
C VAL A 3 -20.86 -65.96 13.20
N GLU A 4 -21.97 -65.24 13.31
CA GLU A 4 -23.08 -65.57 14.21
C GLU A 4 -24.29 -65.93 13.34
N ASN A 5 -24.96 -67.04 13.65
CA ASN A 5 -26.21 -67.47 13.03
C ASN A 5 -26.19 -67.64 11.49
N GLY A 6 -25.04 -68.00 10.91
CA GLY A 6 -24.94 -68.32 9.47
C GLY A 6 -24.95 -67.11 8.53
N ILE A 7 -24.81 -65.87 9.03
CA ILE A 7 -24.67 -64.67 8.20
C ILE A 7 -23.22 -64.14 8.34
N ALA A 8 -22.53 -64.05 7.21
CA ALA A 8 -21.16 -63.56 7.13
C ALA A 8 -21.09 -62.02 7.19
N SER A 9 -20.48 -61.45 8.23
CA SER A 9 -20.26 -59.99 8.33
C SER A 9 -18.89 -59.58 7.75
N VAL A 10 -18.87 -59.05 6.52
CA VAL A 10 -17.66 -58.53 5.83
C VAL A 10 -17.32 -57.14 6.38
N VAL A 11 -16.05 -56.88 6.71
CA VAL A 11 -15.59 -55.52 7.00
C VAL A 11 -15.18 -54.87 5.69
N ALA A 12 -15.93 -53.84 5.29
CA ALA A 12 -15.57 -52.99 4.18
C ALA A 12 -15.11 -51.63 4.70
N ILE A 13 -14.09 -51.05 4.05
CA ILE A 13 -13.65 -49.69 4.35
C ILE A 13 -14.52 -48.76 3.51
N ASP A 14 -15.30 -47.92 4.17
CA ASP A 14 -15.93 -46.77 3.52
C ASP A 14 -14.83 -45.71 3.28
N ARG A 15 -14.34 -45.63 2.05
CA ARG A 15 -13.41 -44.58 1.64
C ARG A 15 -14.25 -43.36 1.26
N VAL A 16 -14.68 -42.61 2.29
CA VAL A 16 -15.52 -41.41 2.19
C VAL A 16 -14.98 -40.37 1.18
N ALA A 17 -13.66 -40.36 0.94
CA ALA A 17 -13.01 -39.47 -0.02
C ALA A 17 -13.36 -39.76 -1.51
N VAL A 18 -13.85 -40.95 -1.86
CA VAL A 18 -14.12 -41.36 -3.27
C VAL A 18 -15.54 -41.91 -3.49
N LYS A 19 -16.40 -41.91 -2.46
CA LYS A 19 -17.70 -42.61 -2.46
C LYS A 19 -17.58 -44.08 -2.91
N ASP A 20 -16.51 -44.75 -2.49
CA ASP A 20 -16.26 -46.15 -2.84
C ASP A 20 -16.10 -47.01 -1.57
N THR A 21 -16.68 -48.20 -1.60
CA THR A 21 -16.57 -49.20 -0.55
C THR A 21 -15.58 -50.24 -1.01
N SER A 22 -14.37 -50.24 -0.44
CA SER A 22 -13.30 -51.14 -0.86
C SER A 22 -12.81 -52.00 0.29
N LEU A 23 -12.38 -53.21 -0.06
CA LEU A 23 -11.72 -54.11 0.88
C LEU A 23 -10.27 -53.64 1.10
N PRO A 24 -9.68 -53.91 2.29
CA PRO A 24 -8.27 -53.60 2.56
C PRO A 24 -7.37 -54.22 1.48
N LYS A 25 -6.47 -53.42 0.89
CA LYS A 25 -5.60 -53.87 -0.21
C LYS A 25 -4.25 -53.16 -0.20
N GLY A 26 -3.18 -53.91 -0.46
CA GLY A 26 -1.87 -53.31 -0.69
C GLY A 26 -0.86 -54.30 -1.26
N HIS A 27 0.37 -53.84 -1.41
CA HIS A 27 1.41 -54.55 -2.14
C HIS A 27 2.20 -55.46 -1.19
N GLN A 28 2.57 -56.64 -1.69
CA GLN A 28 3.47 -57.54 -0.99
C GLN A 28 4.86 -56.91 -0.88
N GLU A 29 5.40 -56.87 0.34
CA GLU A 29 6.76 -56.41 0.58
C GLU A 29 7.78 -57.53 0.32
N PRO A 30 9.05 -57.20 -0.03
CA PRO A 30 10.08 -58.22 -0.27
C PRO A 30 10.28 -59.17 0.92
N GLY A 31 10.12 -60.47 0.69
CA GLY A 31 10.28 -61.51 1.71
C GLY A 31 9.04 -61.82 2.55
N GLU A 32 7.93 -61.13 2.30
CA GLU A 32 6.63 -61.36 2.94
C GLU A 32 5.85 -62.48 2.21
N SER A 33 5.12 -63.34 2.91
CA SER A 33 4.13 -64.25 2.28
C SER A 33 2.81 -63.53 1.99
N LEU A 34 2.01 -64.03 1.04
CA LEU A 34 0.71 -63.43 0.73
C LEU A 34 -0.22 -63.33 1.96
N GLN A 35 -0.16 -64.29 2.88
CA GLN A 35 -0.91 -64.22 4.14
C GLN A 35 -0.37 -63.14 5.08
N GLN A 36 0.95 -62.99 5.16
CA GLN A 36 1.57 -61.94 5.97
C GLN A 36 1.21 -60.55 5.43
N THR A 37 1.22 -60.37 4.11
CA THR A 37 0.74 -59.15 3.44
C THR A 37 -0.70 -58.85 3.83
N ALA A 38 -1.60 -59.83 3.75
CA ALA A 38 -3.00 -59.64 4.10
C ALA A 38 -3.20 -59.24 5.58
N ILE A 39 -2.44 -59.83 6.51
CA ILE A 39 -2.50 -59.48 7.93
C ILE A 39 -2.02 -58.05 8.17
N ARG A 40 -0.90 -57.66 7.56
CA ARG A 40 -0.32 -56.31 7.67
C ARG A 40 -1.27 -55.26 7.11
N GLU A 41 -1.76 -55.45 5.88
CA GLU A 41 -2.65 -54.50 5.19
C GLU A 41 -3.96 -54.28 5.97
N VAL A 42 -4.57 -55.33 6.52
CA VAL A 42 -5.76 -55.19 7.37
C VAL A 42 -5.46 -54.34 8.61
N LEU A 43 -4.32 -54.56 9.28
CA LEU A 43 -3.93 -53.77 10.44
C LEU A 43 -3.60 -52.32 10.10
N GLU A 44 -2.91 -52.09 9.00
CA GLU A 44 -2.48 -50.76 8.56
C GLU A 44 -3.64 -49.89 8.09
N GLU A 45 -4.54 -50.44 7.28
CA GLU A 45 -5.66 -49.69 6.71
C GLU A 45 -6.84 -49.54 7.66
N THR A 46 -7.14 -50.56 8.49
CA THR A 46 -8.34 -50.56 9.34
C THR A 46 -8.07 -50.31 10.82
N GLY A 47 -6.85 -50.61 11.28
CA GLY A 47 -6.51 -50.65 12.71
C GLY A 47 -6.96 -51.92 13.45
N PHE A 48 -7.54 -52.91 12.76
CA PHE A 48 -7.88 -54.21 13.34
C PHE A 48 -6.76 -55.24 13.17
N ARG A 49 -6.48 -56.01 14.22
CA ARG A 49 -5.68 -57.24 14.12
C ARG A 49 -6.60 -58.37 13.68
N ALA A 50 -6.19 -59.10 12.65
CA ALA A 50 -6.95 -60.20 12.09
C ALA A 50 -6.04 -61.38 11.76
N LYS A 51 -6.64 -62.57 11.66
CA LYS A 51 -5.99 -63.79 11.16
C LYS A 51 -6.68 -64.31 9.90
N PRO A 52 -5.92 -64.91 8.96
CA PRO A 52 -6.50 -65.56 7.80
C PRO A 52 -7.28 -66.81 8.23
N VAL A 53 -8.45 -66.97 7.63
CA VAL A 53 -9.36 -68.11 7.80
C VAL A 53 -9.32 -68.98 6.56
N GLU A 54 -9.38 -68.36 5.37
CA GLU A 54 -9.47 -69.07 4.10
C GLU A 54 -8.88 -68.22 2.97
N TYR A 55 -8.31 -68.85 1.94
CA TYR A 55 -7.92 -68.17 0.71
C TYR A 55 -9.10 -68.20 -0.26
N LEU A 56 -9.55 -67.03 -0.70
CA LEU A 56 -10.76 -66.86 -1.50
C LEU A 56 -10.51 -66.85 -3.02
N GLY A 57 -9.24 -66.74 -3.43
CA GLY A 57 -8.82 -66.77 -4.84
C GLY A 57 -8.05 -65.53 -5.27
N GLU A 58 -7.75 -65.46 -6.56
CA GLU A 58 -7.05 -64.35 -7.18
C GLU A 58 -7.76 -63.83 -8.42
N PHE A 59 -7.47 -62.58 -8.77
CA PHE A 59 -7.90 -61.96 -10.01
C PHE A 59 -6.76 -61.14 -10.60
N THR A 60 -6.47 -61.36 -11.88
CA THR A 60 -5.42 -60.61 -12.60
C THR A 60 -6.05 -59.64 -13.59
N TYR A 61 -5.59 -58.40 -13.58
CA TYR A 61 -6.02 -57.38 -14.53
C TYR A 61 -4.84 -56.55 -15.05
N GLU A 62 -5.07 -55.94 -16.21
CA GLU A 62 -4.10 -55.06 -16.85
C GLU A 62 -4.13 -53.66 -16.25
N VAL A 63 -2.98 -53.17 -15.81
CA VAL A 63 -2.77 -51.78 -15.41
C VAL A 63 -1.90 -51.10 -16.47
N LYS A 64 -2.48 -50.09 -17.12
CA LYS A 64 -1.79 -49.27 -18.11
C LYS A 64 -1.16 -48.07 -17.43
N ASN A 65 0.15 -47.90 -17.57
CA ASN A 65 0.86 -46.72 -17.09
C ASN A 65 0.85 -45.64 -18.19
N ASP A 66 0.10 -44.57 -18.00
CA ASP A 66 -0.11 -43.51 -18.98
C ASP A 66 1.16 -42.72 -19.34
N ALA A 67 2.17 -42.70 -18.45
CA ALA A 67 3.43 -42.01 -18.74
C ALA A 67 4.29 -42.75 -19.77
N ASN A 68 4.25 -44.10 -19.78
CA ASN A 68 5.21 -44.91 -20.54
C ASN A 68 4.54 -45.91 -21.51
N LYS A 69 3.20 -45.90 -21.62
CA LYS A 69 2.36 -46.85 -22.39
C LYS A 69 2.61 -48.34 -22.10
N LYS A 70 3.29 -48.68 -21.01
CA LYS A 70 3.58 -50.07 -20.61
C LYS A 70 2.37 -50.68 -19.92
N ILE A 71 1.96 -51.86 -20.38
CA ILE A 71 0.91 -52.67 -19.74
C ILE A 71 1.58 -53.60 -18.74
N THR A 72 1.12 -53.57 -17.49
CA THR A 72 1.60 -54.46 -16.42
C THR A 72 0.43 -55.30 -15.93
N MET A 73 0.60 -56.62 -15.91
CA MET A 73 -0.37 -57.54 -15.32
C MET A 73 -0.24 -57.51 -13.80
N VAL A 74 -1.31 -57.18 -13.10
CA VAL A 74 -1.37 -57.13 -11.64
C VAL A 74 -2.32 -58.22 -11.16
N THR A 75 -1.83 -59.14 -10.35
CA THR A 75 -2.62 -60.17 -9.68
C THR A 75 -2.94 -59.73 -8.26
N VAL A 76 -4.21 -59.76 -7.89
CA VAL A 76 -4.69 -59.48 -6.53
C VAL A 76 -5.16 -60.78 -5.90
N HIS A 77 -4.69 -61.05 -4.69
CA HIS A 77 -5.01 -62.22 -3.90
C HIS A 77 -5.98 -61.86 -2.77
N TRP A 78 -7.04 -62.67 -2.59
CA TRP A 78 -8.10 -62.42 -1.62
C TRP A 78 -8.07 -63.44 -0.49
N PHE A 79 -8.14 -62.94 0.75
CA PHE A 79 -8.20 -63.76 1.96
C PHE A 79 -9.43 -63.43 2.77
N LEU A 80 -10.06 -64.47 3.31
CA LEU A 80 -11.06 -64.36 4.34
C LEU A 80 -10.36 -64.14 5.69
N MET A 81 -10.71 -63.07 6.39
CA MET A 81 -10.03 -62.66 7.61
C MET A 81 -10.99 -62.60 8.82
N LEU A 82 -10.61 -63.24 9.94
CA LEU A 82 -11.31 -63.16 11.23
C LEU A 82 -10.63 -62.10 12.09
N ILE A 83 -11.41 -61.14 12.60
CA ILE A 83 -10.90 -60.09 13.47
C ILE A 83 -10.72 -60.67 14.86
N GLU A 84 -9.55 -60.48 15.45
CA GLU A 84 -9.24 -60.95 16.80
C GLU A 84 -9.28 -59.82 17.82
N SER A 85 -8.86 -58.61 17.44
CA SER A 85 -8.88 -57.43 18.31
C SER A 85 -8.66 -56.13 17.54
N GLY A 86 -8.90 -54.97 18.16
CA GLY A 86 -8.60 -53.65 17.60
C GLY A 86 -9.74 -52.65 17.76
N LYS A 87 -9.47 -51.39 17.43
CA LYS A 87 -10.46 -50.30 17.32
C LYS A 87 -10.15 -49.54 16.04
N PRO A 88 -11.17 -49.01 15.32
CA PRO A 88 -10.92 -48.20 14.14
C PRO A 88 -9.99 -47.02 14.47
N ARG A 89 -9.04 -46.70 13.58
CA ARG A 89 -8.09 -45.59 13.78
C ARG A 89 -8.86 -44.30 14.07
N LYS A 90 -8.53 -43.63 15.19
CA LYS A 90 -9.13 -42.34 15.59
C LYS A 90 -8.27 -41.16 15.13
N VAL A 91 -8.97 -40.19 14.54
CA VAL A 91 -8.52 -39.02 13.79
C VAL A 91 -8.12 -37.83 14.70
N ASN A 92 -7.14 -37.02 14.28
CA ASN A 92 -6.78 -35.71 14.85
C ASN A 92 -6.30 -35.72 16.32
N ASN A 93 -5.13 -36.30 16.62
CA ASN A 93 -4.65 -36.42 18.01
C ASN A 93 -3.12 -36.32 18.19
N VAL A 94 -2.58 -35.10 18.26
CA VAL A 94 -1.26 -34.85 18.87
C VAL A 94 -1.41 -35.08 20.37
N LYS A 95 -0.88 -36.19 20.90
CA LYS A 95 -1.11 -36.62 22.30
C LYS A 95 -0.69 -35.58 23.36
N THR A 96 0.27 -34.72 23.01
CA THR A 96 0.88 -33.73 23.91
C THR A 96 0.24 -32.34 23.82
N LEU A 97 -0.62 -32.09 22.82
CA LEU A 97 -1.26 -30.79 22.60
C LEU A 97 -2.78 -30.90 22.65
N LYS A 98 -3.42 -29.92 23.30
CA LYS A 98 -4.89 -29.83 23.28
C LYS A 98 -5.35 -29.47 21.87
N LYS A 99 -6.56 -29.87 21.48
CA LYS A 99 -7.14 -29.46 20.20
C LYS A 99 -7.32 -27.94 20.18
N GLY A 100 -6.85 -27.30 19.10
CA GLY A 100 -6.92 -25.86 18.96
C GLY A 100 -6.13 -25.30 17.78
N VAL A 101 -6.15 -23.98 17.66
CA VAL A 101 -5.28 -23.20 16.78
C VAL A 101 -4.11 -22.69 17.61
N TYR A 102 -2.90 -22.80 17.06
CA TYR A 102 -1.67 -22.39 17.71
C TYR A 102 -0.88 -21.44 16.81
N HIS A 103 -0.24 -20.45 17.42
CA HIS A 103 0.69 -19.53 16.76
C HIS A 103 2.12 -19.83 17.22
N PHE A 104 3.05 -19.81 16.28
CA PHE A 104 4.47 -19.97 16.57
C PHE A 104 5.11 -18.61 16.86
N ASN A 105 5.39 -18.35 18.14
CA ASN A 105 6.03 -17.13 18.60
C ASN A 105 7.54 -17.22 18.38
N VAL A 106 8.02 -16.56 17.31
CA VAL A 106 9.44 -16.55 16.89
C VAL A 106 10.35 -15.95 17.96
N LYS A 107 9.90 -14.91 18.69
CA LYS A 107 10.72 -14.22 19.69
C LYS A 107 11.12 -15.14 20.84
N ASN A 108 10.20 -15.99 21.27
CA ASN A 108 10.37 -16.88 22.41
C ASN A 108 10.57 -18.34 22.01
N ASN A 109 10.60 -18.64 20.70
CA ASN A 109 10.67 -19.98 20.14
C ASN A 109 9.66 -20.95 20.80
N SER A 110 8.39 -20.54 20.84
CA SER A 110 7.31 -21.25 21.55
C SER A 110 6.02 -21.28 20.75
N ILE A 111 5.10 -22.17 21.10
CA ILE A 111 3.75 -22.19 20.53
C ILE A 111 2.73 -21.69 21.57
N GLU A 112 1.86 -20.79 21.16
CA GLU A 112 0.80 -20.23 22.00
C GLU A 112 -0.58 -20.60 21.45
N GLN A 113 -1.49 -21.04 22.33
CA GLN A 113 -2.82 -21.46 21.91
C GLN A 113 -3.73 -20.24 21.70
N LEU A 114 -4.06 -19.95 20.45
CA LEU A 114 -4.98 -18.86 20.08
C LEU A 114 -6.43 -19.25 20.32
N ARG A 115 -6.81 -20.48 19.96
CA ARG A 115 -8.20 -20.97 20.06
C ARG A 115 -8.24 -22.40 20.57
N LYS A 116 -9.28 -22.71 21.35
CA LYS A 116 -9.56 -24.06 21.85
C LYS A 116 -10.58 -24.75 20.95
N GLY A 117 -10.55 -26.07 20.91
CA GLY A 117 -11.56 -26.87 20.22
C GLY A 117 -11.06 -27.43 18.88
N SER A 118 -11.89 -28.26 18.26
CA SER A 118 -11.57 -28.88 16.97
C SER A 118 -12.07 -28.01 15.83
N ASN A 119 -11.21 -27.76 14.84
CA ASN A 119 -11.55 -27.03 13.61
C ASN A 119 -11.76 -27.99 12.42
N LYS A 120 -12.09 -29.25 12.67
CA LYS A 120 -12.20 -30.27 11.61
C LYS A 120 -13.19 -29.85 10.52
N ASN A 121 -14.44 -29.55 10.90
CA ASN A 121 -15.48 -29.19 9.93
C ASN A 121 -15.11 -27.90 9.21
N PHE A 122 -14.64 -26.88 9.94
CA PHE A 122 -14.12 -25.65 9.36
C PHE A 122 -13.08 -25.91 8.26
N LEU A 123 -12.09 -26.79 8.53
CA LEU A 123 -11.05 -27.11 7.55
C LEU A 123 -11.63 -27.81 6.31
N VAL A 124 -12.59 -28.72 6.48
CA VAL A 124 -13.22 -29.41 5.35
C VAL A 124 -14.05 -28.41 4.52
N ASP A 125 -14.88 -27.62 5.18
CA ASP A 125 -15.79 -26.67 4.52
C ASP A 125 -15.03 -25.58 3.75
N ASN A 126 -13.90 -25.12 4.29
CA ASN A 126 -13.12 -24.02 3.71
C ASN A 126 -11.94 -24.45 2.82
N THR A 127 -11.72 -25.76 2.64
CA THR A 127 -10.74 -26.28 1.67
C THR A 127 -11.37 -27.19 0.61
N GLY A 128 -12.62 -27.62 0.81
CA GLY A 128 -13.31 -28.62 -0.02
C GLY A 128 -12.71 -30.03 0.08
N GLN A 129 -11.81 -30.28 1.04
CA GLN A 129 -10.97 -31.48 1.08
C GLN A 129 -11.08 -32.18 2.44
N SER A 130 -11.74 -33.34 2.46
CA SER A 130 -12.00 -34.10 3.70
C SER A 130 -10.73 -34.51 4.45
N PHE A 131 -9.67 -34.88 3.70
CA PHE A 131 -8.41 -35.34 4.27
C PHE A 131 -7.69 -34.25 5.10
N VAL A 132 -7.99 -32.96 4.88
CA VAL A 132 -7.45 -31.85 5.68
C VAL A 132 -7.98 -31.91 7.10
N GLY A 133 -9.29 -32.15 7.25
CA GLY A 133 -9.94 -32.34 8.54
C GLY A 133 -9.50 -33.63 9.25
N ASP A 134 -8.96 -34.59 8.50
CA ASP A 134 -8.46 -35.86 9.04
C ASP A 134 -6.95 -35.88 9.35
N SER A 135 -6.22 -34.85 8.91
CA SER A 135 -4.79 -34.69 9.19
C SER A 135 -4.49 -34.64 10.70
N SER A 136 -3.28 -35.05 11.09
CA SER A 136 -2.86 -34.99 12.50
C SER A 136 -2.59 -33.56 12.98
N CYS A 137 -2.16 -32.70 12.06
CA CYS A 137 -1.99 -31.27 12.23
C CYS A 137 -2.02 -30.60 10.85
N VAL A 138 -2.47 -29.34 10.80
CA VAL A 138 -2.37 -28.47 9.63
C VAL A 138 -1.42 -27.34 9.98
N ILE A 139 -0.43 -27.11 9.12
CA ILE A 139 0.49 -25.97 9.25
C ILE A 139 0.05 -24.93 8.23
N ILE A 140 -0.23 -23.71 8.71
CA ILE A 140 -0.62 -22.58 7.86
C ILE A 140 0.56 -21.60 7.83
N LEU A 141 1.00 -21.26 6.63
CA LEU A 141 2.03 -20.24 6.41
C LEU A 141 1.33 -18.92 6.09
N SER A 142 1.49 -17.93 6.96
CA SER A 142 0.95 -16.58 6.79
C SER A 142 2.08 -15.57 6.57
N ALA A 143 1.86 -14.58 5.72
CA ALA A 143 2.80 -13.50 5.48
C ALA A 143 2.09 -12.14 5.44
N VAL A 144 2.74 -11.11 5.99
CA VAL A 144 2.31 -9.72 5.86
C VAL A 144 2.97 -9.14 4.62
N LEU A 145 2.25 -9.09 3.49
CA LEU A 145 2.83 -8.69 2.20
C LEU A 145 3.43 -7.28 2.24
N ASP A 146 2.68 -6.33 2.80
CA ASP A 146 3.07 -4.92 2.78
C ASP A 146 4.35 -4.65 3.59
N ARG A 147 4.60 -5.41 4.66
CA ARG A 147 5.83 -5.27 5.46
C ARG A 147 7.09 -5.47 4.62
N THR A 148 7.06 -6.39 3.66
CA THR A 148 8.20 -6.63 2.77
C THR A 148 8.18 -5.68 1.57
N ARG A 149 6.99 -5.32 1.06
CA ARG A 149 6.84 -4.40 -0.07
C ARG A 149 7.29 -2.98 0.25
N ILE A 150 7.25 -2.54 1.51
CA ILE A 150 7.81 -1.23 1.92
C ILE A 150 9.27 -1.06 1.45
N LYS A 151 10.08 -2.13 1.56
CA LYS A 151 11.51 -2.08 1.20
C LYS A 151 11.78 -2.50 -0.24
N TYR A 152 11.03 -3.45 -0.76
CA TYR A 152 11.34 -4.12 -2.03
C TYR A 152 10.29 -3.86 -3.12
N GLU A 153 9.32 -3.00 -2.85
CA GLU A 153 8.19 -2.70 -3.74
C GLU A 153 7.54 -4.00 -4.25
N GLU A 154 7.19 -4.07 -5.53
CA GLU A 154 6.60 -5.24 -6.18
C GLU A 154 7.51 -6.49 -6.13
N ARG A 155 8.84 -6.34 -6.02
CA ARG A 155 9.73 -7.49 -5.86
C ARG A 155 9.53 -8.18 -4.51
N GLY A 156 9.01 -7.47 -3.50
CA GLY A 156 8.68 -8.04 -2.19
C GLY A 156 7.78 -9.26 -2.30
N TYR A 157 6.81 -9.26 -3.22
CA TYR A 157 5.92 -10.40 -3.46
C TYR A 157 6.70 -11.67 -3.87
N ARG A 158 7.68 -11.53 -4.77
CA ARG A 158 8.52 -12.65 -5.21
C ARG A 158 9.35 -13.22 -4.07
N PHE A 159 9.94 -12.34 -3.24
CA PHE A 159 10.72 -12.77 -2.08
C PHE A 159 9.87 -13.55 -1.08
N ILE A 160 8.67 -13.06 -0.77
CA ILE A 160 7.75 -13.76 0.14
C ILE A 160 7.39 -15.15 -0.38
N LEU A 161 7.04 -15.27 -1.66
CA LEU A 161 6.68 -16.56 -2.24
C LEU A 161 7.86 -17.54 -2.26
N MET A 162 9.08 -17.07 -2.53
CA MET A 162 10.28 -17.91 -2.45
C MET A 162 10.54 -18.39 -1.03
N GLU A 163 10.45 -17.51 -0.03
CA GLU A 163 10.59 -17.87 1.39
C GLU A 163 9.51 -18.86 1.82
N CYS A 164 8.26 -18.65 1.42
CA CYS A 164 7.15 -19.58 1.68
C CYS A 164 7.44 -20.97 1.08
N GLY A 165 7.93 -21.02 -0.17
CA GLY A 165 8.35 -22.25 -0.83
C GLY A 165 9.51 -22.95 -0.10
N HIS A 166 10.51 -22.20 0.36
CA HIS A 166 11.62 -22.74 1.16
C HIS A 166 11.14 -23.34 2.48
N VAL A 167 10.27 -22.65 3.22
CA VAL A 167 9.68 -23.16 4.46
C VAL A 167 8.85 -24.42 4.19
N ALA A 168 8.02 -24.42 3.16
CA ALA A 168 7.22 -25.57 2.77
C ALA A 168 8.10 -26.79 2.43
N GLN A 169 9.18 -26.60 1.66
CA GLN A 169 10.11 -27.67 1.33
C GLN A 169 10.81 -28.25 2.58
N ASN A 170 11.21 -27.40 3.52
CA ASN A 170 11.79 -27.86 4.78
C ASN A 170 10.81 -28.71 5.59
N LEU A 171 9.54 -28.34 5.63
CA LEU A 171 8.49 -29.14 6.28
C LEU A 171 8.30 -30.51 5.61
N TYR A 172 8.40 -30.57 4.28
CA TYR A 172 8.37 -31.84 3.54
C TYR A 172 9.56 -32.74 3.90
N LEU A 173 10.78 -32.18 3.90
CA LEU A 173 11.99 -32.92 4.23
C LEU A 173 11.97 -33.44 5.68
N ILE A 174 11.51 -32.61 6.62
CA ILE A 174 11.35 -33.00 8.02
C ILE A 174 10.28 -34.10 8.17
N SER A 175 9.16 -33.96 7.48
CA SER A 175 8.08 -34.96 7.50
C SER A 175 8.59 -36.31 6.98
N GLU A 176 9.32 -36.32 5.87
CA GLU A 176 9.94 -37.52 5.31
C GLU A 176 10.97 -38.14 6.27
N ALA A 177 11.85 -37.32 6.86
CA ALA A 177 12.82 -37.79 7.85
C ALA A 177 12.15 -38.41 9.10
N MET A 178 10.98 -37.90 9.49
CA MET A 178 10.16 -38.42 10.58
C MET A 178 9.23 -39.58 10.15
N ARG A 179 9.27 -39.98 8.87
CA ARG A 179 8.38 -40.98 8.25
C ARG A 179 6.89 -40.63 8.39
N LEU A 180 6.58 -39.34 8.35
CA LEU A 180 5.23 -38.80 8.33
C LEU A 180 4.80 -38.54 6.88
N LYS A 181 3.50 -38.60 6.62
CA LYS A 181 2.93 -38.15 5.34
C LYS A 181 2.52 -36.69 5.45
N CYS A 182 2.89 -35.89 4.46
CA CYS A 182 2.53 -34.48 4.35
C CYS A 182 2.00 -34.16 2.94
N CYS A 183 1.15 -33.14 2.85
CA CYS A 183 0.61 -32.64 1.59
C CYS A 183 0.39 -31.12 1.71
N ALA A 184 0.97 -30.36 0.79
CA ALA A 184 0.74 -28.93 0.63
C ALA A 184 -0.58 -28.71 -0.10
N ILE A 185 -1.32 -27.69 0.35
CA ILE A 185 -2.60 -27.31 -0.21
C ILE A 185 -2.53 -25.83 -0.53
N GLY A 186 -2.88 -25.47 -1.76
CA GLY A 186 -2.95 -24.07 -2.21
C GLY A 186 -4.37 -23.52 -2.30
N GLY A 187 -5.40 -24.37 -2.24
CA GLY A 187 -6.80 -23.97 -2.35
C GLY A 187 -7.51 -23.94 -1.01
N PHE A 188 -7.92 -22.75 -0.56
CA PHE A 188 -8.73 -22.53 0.63
C PHE A 188 -9.44 -21.18 0.54
N VAL A 189 -10.41 -20.92 1.44
CA VAL A 189 -11.11 -19.63 1.52
C VAL A 189 -10.31 -18.66 2.39
N ASP A 190 -9.57 -17.74 1.77
CA ASP A 190 -8.65 -16.80 2.45
C ASP A 190 -9.30 -16.04 3.61
N GLU A 191 -10.49 -15.48 3.39
CA GLU A 191 -11.18 -14.65 4.38
C GLU A 191 -11.52 -15.43 5.66
N GLU A 192 -11.98 -16.66 5.51
CA GLU A 192 -12.34 -17.52 6.64
C GLU A 192 -11.10 -17.99 7.41
N PHE A 193 -10.00 -18.27 6.71
CA PHE A 193 -8.72 -18.59 7.38
C PHE A 193 -8.14 -17.37 8.10
N ASN A 194 -8.23 -16.17 7.52
CA ASN A 194 -7.86 -14.93 8.21
C ASN A 194 -8.69 -14.72 9.47
N LYS A 195 -10.01 -14.96 9.42
CA LYS A 195 -10.89 -14.96 10.60
C LYS A 195 -10.52 -16.01 11.64
N LEU A 196 -10.18 -17.23 11.22
CA LEU A 196 -9.73 -18.30 12.12
C LEU A 196 -8.43 -17.94 12.84
N LEU A 197 -7.49 -17.37 12.09
CA LEU A 197 -6.15 -17.01 12.57
C LEU A 197 -6.10 -15.66 13.28
N ASP A 198 -7.20 -14.91 13.32
CA ASP A 198 -7.27 -13.57 13.92
C ASP A 198 -6.34 -12.56 13.21
N ILE A 199 -6.15 -12.76 11.89
CA ILE A 199 -5.36 -11.90 11.00
C ILE A 199 -6.32 -10.93 10.34
N HIS A 200 -6.23 -9.64 10.69
CA HIS A 200 -7.18 -8.62 10.24
C HIS A 200 -6.51 -7.40 9.62
N GLY A 201 -5.17 -7.36 9.58
CA GLY A 201 -4.36 -6.22 9.13
C GLY A 201 -4.29 -5.12 10.19
N ILE A 202 -5.35 -4.92 10.97
CA ILE A 202 -5.40 -4.02 12.13
C ILE A 202 -4.39 -4.45 13.20
N ASP A 203 -4.24 -5.76 13.43
CA ASP A 203 -3.26 -6.36 14.34
C ASP A 203 -1.81 -6.05 13.90
N VAL A 204 -1.55 -6.12 12.59
CA VAL A 204 -0.25 -5.79 12.01
C VAL A 204 0.06 -4.30 12.16
N LEU A 205 -0.92 -3.43 11.89
CA LEU A 205 -0.78 -1.99 12.10
C LEU A 205 -0.47 -1.69 13.57
N GLN A 206 -1.20 -2.33 14.48
CA GLN A 206 -0.97 -2.19 15.92
C GLN A 206 0.44 -2.61 16.31
N GLN A 207 0.91 -3.78 15.86
CA GLN A 207 2.25 -4.25 16.16
C GLN A 207 3.33 -3.34 15.59
N THR A 208 3.13 -2.83 14.37
CA THR A 208 4.08 -1.93 13.70
C THR A 208 4.20 -0.60 14.45
N ILE A 209 3.08 -0.05 14.93
CA ILE A 209 3.05 1.24 15.62
C ILE A 209 3.48 1.11 17.09
N ARG A 210 3.12 0.03 17.79
CA ARG A 210 3.34 -0.15 19.24
C ARG A 210 4.60 -0.91 19.60
N TYR A 211 4.96 -1.90 18.80
CA TYR A 211 6.02 -2.85 19.13
C TYR A 211 7.06 -2.97 18.01
N PRO A 212 7.57 -1.85 17.46
CA PRO A 212 8.63 -1.92 16.46
C PRO A 212 9.88 -2.55 17.08
N LEU A 213 10.44 -3.55 16.41
CA LEU A 213 11.69 -4.17 16.83
C LEU A 213 12.86 -3.30 16.38
N LEU A 214 13.34 -2.44 17.27
CA LEU A 214 14.50 -1.59 17.01
C LEU A 214 15.79 -2.38 17.28
N LYS A 215 16.68 -2.46 16.28
CA LYS A 215 18.02 -3.07 16.41
C LYS A 215 19.07 -2.04 16.02
N ASN A 216 20.13 -1.92 16.83
CA ASN A 216 21.24 -1.00 16.55
C ASN A 216 21.88 -1.25 15.18
N VAL A 217 22.07 -2.52 14.80
CA VAL A 217 22.65 -2.87 13.48
C VAL A 217 21.78 -2.37 12.31
N GLU A 218 20.45 -2.43 12.45
CA GLU A 218 19.54 -1.93 11.42
C GLU A 218 19.51 -0.40 11.42
N LEU A 219 19.53 0.25 12.58
CA LEU A 219 19.62 1.72 12.68
C LEU A 219 20.88 2.25 11.98
N GLN A 220 22.04 1.63 12.17
CA GLN A 220 23.27 2.08 11.51
C GLN A 220 23.22 1.93 9.99
N LYS A 221 22.62 0.84 9.48
CA LYS A 221 22.41 0.67 8.04
C LYS A 221 21.46 1.73 7.49
N GLU A 222 20.37 1.99 8.20
CA GLU A 222 19.37 2.98 7.80
C GLU A 222 19.96 4.39 7.77
N LYS A 223 20.75 4.77 8.79
CA LYS A 223 21.48 6.06 8.79
C LYS A 223 22.30 6.26 7.52
N GLN A 224 23.04 5.24 7.10
CA GLN A 224 23.86 5.31 5.89
C GLN A 224 23.00 5.49 4.63
N SER A 225 21.88 4.76 4.54
CA SER A 225 20.91 4.90 3.46
C SER A 225 20.33 6.32 3.38
N VAL A 226 19.93 6.90 4.52
CA VAL A 226 19.38 8.26 4.58
C VAL A 226 20.45 9.32 4.28
N ILE A 227 21.72 9.10 4.66
CA ILE A 227 22.83 10.01 4.28
C ILE A 227 23.01 10.02 2.76
N GLU A 228 22.91 8.87 2.09
CA GLU A 228 22.96 8.78 0.63
C GLU A 228 21.77 9.50 -0.02
N GLU A 229 20.57 9.37 0.55
CA GLU A 229 19.36 10.10 0.14
C GLU A 229 19.51 11.62 0.29
N ILE A 230 19.99 12.11 1.45
CA ILE A 230 20.27 13.55 1.66
C ILE A 230 21.20 14.09 0.58
N ASN A 231 22.29 13.36 0.30
CA ASN A 231 23.25 13.79 -0.71
C ASN A 231 22.59 13.82 -2.10
N LYS A 232 21.85 12.77 -2.47
CA LYS A 232 21.11 12.71 -3.73
C LYS A 232 20.14 13.88 -3.87
N ASP A 233 19.29 14.12 -2.87
CA ASP A 233 18.26 15.16 -2.89
C ASP A 233 18.86 16.56 -2.95
N ARG A 234 19.96 16.79 -2.23
CA ARG A 234 20.67 18.07 -2.23
C ARG A 234 21.30 18.39 -3.58
N PHE A 235 21.78 17.39 -4.31
CA PHE A 235 22.43 17.57 -5.61
C PHE A 235 21.48 17.44 -6.79
N GLU A 236 20.30 16.87 -6.61
CA GLU A 236 19.23 16.81 -7.62
C GLU A 236 18.44 18.14 -7.65
N PRO A 237 18.64 19.01 -8.66
CA PRO A 237 18.13 20.38 -8.64
C PRO A 237 16.60 20.48 -8.49
N ASN A 238 15.86 19.52 -9.06
CA ASN A 238 14.40 19.50 -9.00
C ASN A 238 13.87 19.17 -7.59
N ILE A 239 14.63 18.43 -6.80
CA ILE A 239 14.30 18.18 -5.38
C ILE A 239 14.81 19.35 -4.55
N ALA A 240 16.06 19.76 -4.79
CA ALA A 240 16.74 20.80 -4.03
C ALA A 240 16.01 22.15 -4.00
N VAL A 241 15.30 22.50 -5.09
CA VAL A 241 14.54 23.76 -5.17
C VAL A 241 13.43 23.84 -4.14
N TRP A 242 12.83 22.70 -3.76
CA TRP A 242 11.80 22.67 -2.73
C TRP A 242 12.44 22.71 -1.35
N ASP A 243 13.26 21.72 -1.04
CA ASP A 243 13.71 21.49 0.34
C ASP A 243 14.74 22.49 0.84
N TYR A 244 15.58 23.02 -0.04
CA TYR A 244 16.73 23.84 0.35
C TYR A 244 16.65 25.29 -0.16
N ALA A 245 15.81 25.57 -1.16
CA ALA A 245 15.57 26.94 -1.64
C ALA A 245 14.22 27.48 -1.19
N TRP A 246 13.11 26.83 -1.56
CA TRP A 246 11.76 27.28 -1.24
C TRP A 246 11.48 27.27 0.26
N ASN A 247 11.75 26.16 0.96
CA ASN A 247 11.52 26.08 2.41
C ASN A 247 12.32 27.14 3.17
N GLU A 248 13.58 27.38 2.78
CA GLU A 248 14.42 28.45 3.35
C GLU A 248 13.91 29.86 3.04
N ALA A 249 13.31 30.07 1.86
CA ALA A 249 12.68 31.35 1.50
C ALA A 249 11.38 31.57 2.29
N PHE A 250 10.53 30.55 2.37
CA PHE A 250 9.16 30.63 2.89
C PHE A 250 9.11 30.53 4.42
N TRP A 251 9.79 29.53 4.99
CA TRP A 251 9.74 29.18 6.41
C TRP A 251 10.92 29.72 7.22
N ARG A 252 11.63 30.72 6.68
CA ARG A 252 12.88 31.25 7.22
C ARG A 252 12.82 31.46 8.74
N GLY A 253 13.76 30.84 9.45
CA GLY A 253 13.90 30.98 10.90
C GLY A 253 12.94 30.12 11.73
N SER A 254 12.17 29.24 11.10
CA SER A 254 11.31 28.25 11.78
C SER A 254 11.80 26.81 11.57
N SER A 255 11.25 25.87 12.35
CA SER A 255 11.51 24.44 12.19
C SER A 255 11.04 23.87 10.85
N LEU A 256 10.06 24.50 10.19
CA LEU A 256 9.55 24.08 8.87
C LEU A 256 10.50 24.40 7.71
N ALA A 257 11.53 25.22 7.92
CA ALA A 257 12.56 25.46 6.91
C ALA A 257 13.48 24.24 6.71
N ARG A 258 13.49 23.31 7.67
CA ARG A 258 14.38 22.15 7.66
C ARG A 258 13.88 21.12 6.65
N PRO A 259 14.77 20.48 5.87
CA PRO A 259 14.39 19.35 5.03
C PRO A 259 13.86 18.20 5.88
N TYR A 260 12.92 17.42 5.34
CA TYR A 260 12.29 16.30 6.05
C TYR A 260 13.29 15.19 6.42
N THR A 261 14.34 15.02 5.60
CA THR A 261 15.45 14.10 5.84
C THR A 261 16.38 14.55 6.97
N GLY A 262 16.23 15.78 7.45
CA GLY A 262 17.11 16.36 8.46
C GLY A 262 18.49 16.73 7.90
N ASN A 263 19.51 16.73 8.76
CA ASN A 263 20.88 16.97 8.34
C ASN A 263 21.81 15.82 8.79
N VAL A 264 22.95 15.70 8.11
CA VAL A 264 23.92 14.61 8.34
C VAL A 264 24.44 14.60 9.78
N ASN A 265 24.61 15.76 10.42
CA ASN A 265 25.10 15.82 11.79
C ASN A 265 24.06 15.27 12.77
N ASP A 266 22.80 15.69 12.63
CA ASP A 266 21.69 15.18 13.45
C ASP A 266 21.57 13.65 13.28
N LEU A 267 21.65 13.14 12.04
CA LEU A 267 21.58 11.69 11.77
C LEU A 267 22.71 10.91 12.45
N ASN A 268 23.92 11.45 12.48
CA ASN A 268 25.04 10.79 13.16
C ASN A 268 24.78 10.67 14.67
N ASP A 269 24.14 11.68 15.27
CA ASP A 269 23.91 11.75 16.71
C ASP A 269 22.67 10.95 17.19
N ILE A 270 21.70 10.66 16.30
CA ILE A 270 20.47 9.93 16.66
C ILE A 270 20.79 8.55 17.28
N SER A 271 20.34 8.31 18.50
CA SER A 271 20.45 7.02 19.16
C SER A 271 19.18 6.18 19.02
N ILE A 272 19.27 4.87 19.31
CA ILE A 272 18.08 4.00 19.37
C ILE A 272 17.10 4.46 20.45
N THR A 273 17.60 5.11 21.51
CA THR A 273 16.78 5.67 22.59
C THR A 273 16.03 6.91 22.14
N ASP A 274 16.59 7.73 21.24
CA ASP A 274 15.89 8.87 20.64
C ASP A 274 14.76 8.40 19.72
N VAL A 275 15.01 7.36 18.91
CA VAL A 275 14.00 6.74 18.05
C VAL A 275 12.86 6.16 18.88
N GLN A 276 13.16 5.42 19.96
CA GLN A 276 12.14 4.90 20.86
C GLN A 276 11.32 6.02 21.51
N LYS A 277 11.98 7.07 21.99
CA LYS A 277 11.31 8.24 22.58
C LYS A 277 10.37 8.92 21.59
N PHE A 278 10.81 9.09 20.34
CA PHE A 278 9.99 9.67 19.28
C PHE A 278 8.75 8.83 18.97
N ILE A 279 8.89 7.50 18.92
CA ILE A 279 7.77 6.57 18.76
C ILE A 279 6.81 6.71 19.95
N ASP A 280 7.31 6.72 21.18
CA ASP A 280 6.47 6.86 22.38
C ASP A 280 5.71 8.21 22.43
N GLU A 281 6.30 9.28 21.86
CA GLU A 281 5.70 10.61 21.75
C GLU A 281 4.66 10.71 20.62
N ILE A 282 4.91 10.10 19.46
CA ILE A 282 4.03 10.20 18.29
C ILE A 282 2.89 9.20 18.33
N SER A 283 3.17 7.96 18.72
CA SER A 283 2.27 6.84 18.45
C SER A 283 0.89 6.99 19.09
N PHE A 284 0.69 7.84 20.10
CA PHE A 284 -0.58 7.92 20.85
C PHE A 284 -1.07 9.32 21.23
N ASN A 285 -0.47 10.40 20.67
CA ASN A 285 -0.93 11.77 20.95
C ASN A 285 -1.92 12.30 19.90
N LYS A 286 -1.86 11.84 18.64
CA LYS A 286 -2.71 12.33 17.53
C LYS A 286 -2.76 11.30 16.39
N GLY A 287 -3.91 10.67 16.16
CA GLY A 287 -4.08 9.73 15.06
C GLY A 287 -5.56 9.51 14.73
N VAL A 288 -5.83 9.19 13.47
CA VAL A 288 -7.15 8.78 12.98
C VAL A 288 -6.97 7.42 12.33
N LEU A 289 -7.75 6.43 12.78
CA LEU A 289 -7.84 5.14 12.11
C LEU A 289 -9.01 5.21 11.13
N CYS A 290 -8.72 5.16 9.84
CA CYS A 290 -9.72 5.11 8.78
C CYS A 290 -9.84 3.69 8.23
N ILE A 291 -11.07 3.19 8.11
CA ILE A 291 -11.39 1.88 7.54
C ILE A 291 -12.38 2.11 6.41
N ALA A 292 -12.00 1.75 5.18
CA ALA A 292 -12.84 1.85 3.99
C ALA A 292 -12.83 0.54 3.21
N GLY A 293 -14.00 0.13 2.75
CA GLY A 293 -14.20 -1.11 2.01
C GLY A 293 -15.50 -1.79 2.40
N ASN A 294 -15.63 -3.05 2.00
CA ASN A 294 -16.76 -3.88 2.38
C ASN A 294 -16.46 -4.59 3.71
N PHE A 295 -17.07 -4.15 4.81
CA PHE A 295 -16.87 -4.73 6.14
C PHE A 295 -18.11 -4.61 7.01
N ASP A 296 -18.26 -5.51 7.97
CA ASP A 296 -19.25 -5.37 9.05
C ASP A 296 -18.74 -4.39 10.10
N THR A 297 -19.52 -3.33 10.35
CA THR A 297 -19.12 -2.24 11.25
C THR A 297 -18.94 -2.71 12.69
N ASN A 298 -19.83 -3.56 13.21
CA ASN A 298 -19.75 -4.01 14.59
C ASN A 298 -18.52 -4.89 14.82
N TYR A 299 -18.24 -5.78 13.88
CA TYR A 299 -17.05 -6.62 13.87
C TYR A 299 -15.77 -5.78 13.82
N ALA A 300 -15.69 -4.79 12.91
CA ALA A 300 -14.54 -3.89 12.82
C ALA A 300 -14.33 -3.11 14.12
N LEU A 301 -15.39 -2.54 14.70
CA LEU A 301 -15.32 -1.82 15.98
C LEU A 301 -14.83 -2.72 17.12
N ASN A 302 -15.30 -3.96 17.21
CA ASN A 302 -14.82 -4.92 18.21
C ASN A 302 -13.32 -5.23 18.06
N ILE A 303 -12.82 -5.35 16.83
CA ILE A 303 -11.39 -5.56 16.56
C ILE A 303 -10.58 -4.32 16.93
N VAL A 304 -11.05 -3.13 16.55
CA VAL A 304 -10.39 -1.86 16.90
C VAL A 304 -10.32 -1.71 18.42
N GLU A 305 -11.42 -1.95 19.12
CA GLU A 305 -11.46 -1.89 20.58
C GLU A 305 -10.49 -2.90 21.22
N LYS A 306 -10.43 -4.12 20.69
CA LYS A 306 -9.49 -5.15 21.16
C LYS A 306 -8.01 -4.74 21.02
N TYR A 307 -7.62 -4.08 19.93
CA TYR A 307 -6.21 -3.79 19.64
C TYR A 307 -5.76 -2.37 20.04
N PHE A 308 -6.69 -1.42 20.04
CA PHE A 308 -6.45 0.01 20.21
C PHE A 308 -7.27 0.65 21.35
N GLY A 309 -8.22 -0.05 21.98
CA GLY A 309 -9.08 0.50 23.03
C GLY A 309 -8.37 0.92 24.31
N ASP A 310 -7.15 0.41 24.55
CA ASP A 310 -6.30 0.81 25.68
C ASP A 310 -5.48 2.08 25.41
N ILE A 311 -5.53 2.64 24.19
CA ILE A 311 -4.83 3.87 23.84
C ILE A 311 -5.49 5.05 24.55
N LYS A 312 -4.72 5.69 25.44
CA LYS A 312 -5.12 6.93 26.08
C LYS A 312 -4.73 8.11 25.19
N ASN A 313 -5.73 8.84 24.70
CA ASN A 313 -5.51 10.14 24.05
C ASN A 313 -4.95 11.12 25.09
N LYS A 314 -3.66 11.45 24.99
CA LYS A 314 -3.00 12.40 25.92
C LYS A 314 -3.27 13.88 25.58
N GLY A 315 -4.17 14.16 24.63
CA GLY A 315 -4.58 15.50 24.25
C GLY A 315 -3.71 16.12 23.15
N LYS A 316 -4.17 17.26 22.62
CA LYS A 316 -3.48 18.00 21.56
C LYS A 316 -2.17 18.60 22.11
N ASN A 317 -1.03 18.22 21.54
CA ASN A 317 0.14 19.10 21.61
C ASN A 317 -0.25 20.42 20.93
N ALA A 318 -0.03 21.54 21.62
CA ALA A 318 -0.24 22.85 21.03
C ALA A 318 0.60 22.94 19.77
N ALA A 319 -0.03 23.29 18.63
CA ALA A 319 0.72 23.58 17.42
C ALA A 319 1.79 24.61 17.76
N GLN A 320 3.05 24.33 17.42
CA GLN A 320 4.08 25.35 17.55
C GLN A 320 3.66 26.51 16.66
N LYS A 321 3.42 27.67 17.28
CA LYS A 321 3.18 28.89 16.53
C LYS A 321 4.43 29.17 15.71
N ILE A 322 4.30 29.08 14.40
CA ILE A 322 5.35 29.47 13.47
C ILE A 322 5.44 30.99 13.55
N ALA A 323 6.62 31.51 13.88
CA ALA A 323 6.82 32.95 13.90
C ALA A 323 6.57 33.51 12.49
N PRO A 324 5.77 34.58 12.34
CA PRO A 324 5.43 35.10 11.02
C PRO A 324 6.69 35.63 10.33
N HIS A 325 7.10 34.99 9.23
CA HIS A 325 8.09 35.55 8.32
C HIS A 325 7.40 36.59 7.41
N LYS A 326 8.00 37.77 7.25
CA LYS A 326 7.51 38.78 6.30
C LYS A 326 7.75 38.28 4.88
N GLY A 327 6.77 38.44 3.99
CA GLY A 327 6.91 38.12 2.58
C GLY A 327 7.91 39.03 1.86
N GLY A 328 8.13 38.76 0.57
CA GLY A 328 9.20 39.39 -0.21
C GLY A 328 10.55 38.70 -0.01
N SER A 329 10.54 37.36 0.00
CA SER A 329 11.71 36.54 0.34
C SER A 329 12.25 35.79 -0.87
N LEU A 330 13.57 35.88 -1.07
CA LEU A 330 14.31 35.24 -2.16
C LEU A 330 15.42 34.36 -1.60
N LYS A 331 15.48 33.11 -2.06
CA LYS A 331 16.61 32.21 -1.82
C LYS A 331 17.12 31.66 -3.15
N ILE A 332 18.41 31.84 -3.40
CA ILE A 332 19.11 31.28 -4.56
C ILE A 332 20.15 30.28 -4.06
N LEU A 333 20.08 29.06 -4.57
CA LEU A 333 21.11 28.05 -4.44
C LEU A 333 21.91 27.96 -5.73
N PRO A 334 23.20 28.35 -5.71
CA PRO A 334 24.05 28.26 -6.89
C PRO A 334 24.17 26.81 -7.38
N ASN A 335 23.89 26.60 -8.66
CA ASN A 335 24.12 25.31 -9.33
C ASN A 335 24.57 25.55 -10.79
N ASN A 336 25.42 24.68 -11.33
CA ASN A 336 26.01 24.83 -12.66
C ASN A 336 25.18 24.19 -13.79
N THR A 337 23.90 23.93 -13.56
CA THR A 337 22.97 23.36 -14.54
C THR A 337 22.64 24.33 -15.67
N ASP A 338 22.29 23.78 -16.84
CA ASP A 338 21.81 24.54 -18.01
C ASP A 338 20.41 25.13 -17.78
N ASN A 339 19.56 24.38 -17.07
CA ASN A 339 18.26 24.83 -16.60
C ASN A 339 18.37 25.43 -15.19
N THR A 340 17.52 26.41 -14.92
CA THR A 340 17.27 26.95 -13.59
C THR A 340 15.93 26.42 -13.11
N TYR A 341 15.91 25.86 -11.91
CA TYR A 341 14.71 25.32 -11.27
C TYR A 341 14.19 26.39 -10.31
N LEU A 342 12.88 26.61 -10.31
CA LEU A 342 12.28 27.68 -9.52
C LEU A 342 10.96 27.26 -8.89
N MET A 343 10.69 27.86 -7.74
CA MET A 343 9.40 27.82 -7.06
C MET A 343 9.00 29.24 -6.70
N PHE A 344 7.88 29.71 -7.22
CA PHE A 344 7.34 31.03 -6.97
C PHE A 344 5.94 30.91 -6.37
N GLY A 345 5.62 31.71 -5.36
CA GLY A 345 4.28 31.62 -4.77
C GLY A 345 3.99 32.68 -3.73
N PHE A 346 2.84 32.50 -3.09
CA PHE A 346 2.31 33.43 -2.09
C PHE A 346 1.88 32.66 -0.86
N LYS A 347 2.09 33.28 0.30
CA LYS A 347 1.49 32.80 1.55
C LYS A 347 -0.03 33.00 1.52
N THR A 348 -0.76 32.00 1.96
CA THR A 348 -2.24 31.97 1.95
C THR A 348 -2.79 31.71 3.35
N ILE A 349 -3.61 30.68 3.51
CA ILE A 349 -4.42 30.42 4.70
C ILE A 349 -4.30 28.97 5.17
N LYS A 350 -4.73 28.73 6.40
CA LYS A 350 -4.95 27.38 6.94
C LYS A 350 -6.05 26.62 6.20
N LYS A 351 -5.99 25.29 6.24
CA LYS A 351 -6.90 24.38 5.52
C LYS A 351 -8.40 24.70 5.67
N ASP A 352 -8.87 25.00 6.88
CA ASP A 352 -10.30 25.20 7.20
C ASP A 352 -10.84 26.61 6.88
N HIS A 353 -10.09 27.43 6.13
CA HIS A 353 -10.53 28.76 5.76
C HIS A 353 -11.51 28.74 4.56
N ASN A 354 -12.50 29.63 4.55
CA ASN A 354 -13.50 29.71 3.46
C ASN A 354 -12.90 30.01 2.06
N ASP A 355 -11.66 30.50 2.02
CA ASP A 355 -10.96 30.85 0.77
C ASP A 355 -10.25 29.63 0.14
N THR A 356 -10.14 28.50 0.85
CA THR A 356 -9.39 27.30 0.43
C THR A 356 -9.84 26.75 -0.93
N HIS A 357 -11.16 26.67 -1.16
CA HIS A 357 -11.70 26.17 -2.43
C HIS A 357 -11.51 27.17 -3.57
N ALA A 358 -11.61 28.47 -3.29
CA ALA A 358 -11.34 29.50 -4.28
C ALA A 358 -9.85 29.49 -4.68
N LEU A 359 -8.93 29.29 -3.74
CA LEU A 359 -7.49 29.15 -4.00
C LEU A 359 -7.16 27.90 -4.82
N ARG A 360 -7.80 26.75 -4.55
CA ARG A 360 -7.68 25.55 -5.40
C ARG A 360 -8.15 25.84 -6.82
N LEU A 361 -9.24 26.57 -6.99
CA LEU A 361 -9.75 26.92 -8.31
C LEU A 361 -8.82 27.91 -9.03
N ILE A 362 -8.25 28.88 -8.31
CA ILE A 362 -7.21 29.79 -8.82
C ILE A 362 -5.99 28.99 -9.30
N SER A 363 -5.57 27.95 -8.55
CA SER A 363 -4.44 27.13 -8.96
C SER A 363 -4.73 26.44 -10.30
N ARG A 364 -5.93 25.87 -10.48
CA ARG A 364 -6.37 25.29 -11.76
C ARG A 364 -6.48 26.31 -12.89
N LEU A 365 -7.01 27.49 -12.60
CA LEU A 365 -7.11 28.58 -13.57
C LEU A 365 -5.73 29.03 -14.08
N LEU A 366 -4.73 29.08 -13.22
CA LEU A 366 -3.38 29.52 -13.59
C LEU A 366 -2.57 28.40 -14.27
N GLY A 367 -2.58 27.18 -13.76
CA GLY A 367 -1.62 26.18 -14.21
C GLY A 367 -1.72 24.79 -13.61
N GLY A 368 -2.69 24.52 -12.74
CA GLY A 368 -2.90 23.19 -12.19
C GLY A 368 -3.47 22.19 -13.22
N SER A 369 -3.70 22.63 -14.46
CA SER A 369 -4.00 21.77 -15.60
C SER A 369 -3.34 22.32 -16.88
N PHE A 370 -3.34 21.51 -17.94
CA PHE A 370 -2.81 21.90 -19.25
C PHE A 370 -3.52 23.10 -19.88
N SER A 371 -4.73 23.45 -19.45
CA SER A 371 -5.48 24.62 -19.95
C SER A 371 -5.26 25.89 -19.12
N GLY A 372 -4.39 25.85 -18.11
CA GLY A 372 -4.13 26.99 -17.24
C GLY A 372 -3.48 28.17 -17.98
N ILE A 373 -3.87 29.39 -17.60
CA ILE A 373 -3.45 30.65 -18.23
C ILE A 373 -1.92 30.79 -18.29
N LEU A 374 -1.25 30.69 -17.13
CA LEU A 374 0.20 30.87 -17.00
C LEU A 374 0.97 29.80 -17.78
N VAL A 375 0.53 28.55 -17.65
CA VAL A 375 1.20 27.40 -18.23
C VAL A 375 1.13 27.43 -19.75
N ASN A 376 -0.04 27.76 -20.32
CA ASN A 376 -0.17 27.94 -21.76
C ASN A 376 0.74 29.06 -22.26
N GLU A 377 0.71 30.23 -21.62
CA GLU A 377 1.54 31.39 -21.98
C GLU A 377 3.05 31.07 -21.93
N LEU A 378 3.51 30.24 -20.98
CA LEU A 378 4.91 29.84 -20.87
C LEU A 378 5.30 28.73 -21.87
N ARG A 379 4.44 27.74 -22.08
CA ARG A 379 4.71 26.58 -22.98
C ARG A 379 4.67 26.95 -24.44
N GLU A 380 3.75 27.80 -24.86
CA GLU A 380 3.69 28.28 -26.26
C GLU A 380 4.97 29.03 -26.65
N LYS A 381 5.61 29.71 -25.69
CA LYS A 381 6.91 30.37 -25.87
C LYS A 381 8.10 29.41 -25.79
N GLY A 382 7.89 28.16 -25.39
CA GLY A 382 8.95 27.19 -25.15
C GLY A 382 9.83 27.53 -23.94
N PHE A 383 9.29 28.25 -22.95
CA PHE A 383 10.05 28.65 -21.75
C PHE A 383 10.14 27.52 -20.73
N ILE A 384 9.11 26.68 -20.65
CA ILE A 384 9.01 25.58 -19.68
C ILE A 384 8.53 24.30 -20.38
N TYR A 385 8.85 23.15 -19.77
CA TYR A 385 8.38 21.83 -20.21
C TYR A 385 7.72 21.04 -19.08
N ASP A 386 8.15 21.25 -17.84
CA ASP A 386 7.60 20.66 -16.62
C ASP A 386 7.09 21.76 -15.68
N TRP A 387 5.99 21.49 -14.96
CA TRP A 387 5.52 22.39 -13.92
C TRP A 387 4.60 21.69 -12.93
N VAL A 388 4.45 22.31 -11.77
CA VAL A 388 3.40 22.01 -10.80
C VAL A 388 2.86 23.36 -10.32
N LEU A 389 1.54 23.54 -10.35
CA LEU A 389 0.89 24.68 -9.71
C LEU A 389 -0.20 24.18 -8.77
N ASP A 390 0.06 24.29 -7.48
CA ASP A 390 -0.88 23.84 -6.46
C ASP A 390 -0.82 24.70 -5.20
N GLN A 391 -1.67 24.38 -4.23
CA GLN A 391 -1.62 24.89 -2.88
C GLN A 391 -1.21 23.78 -1.91
N ASP A 392 -0.51 24.19 -0.87
CA ASP A 392 -0.21 23.40 0.31
C ASP A 392 -0.85 24.07 1.52
N LEU A 393 -1.54 23.30 2.35
CA LEU A 393 -2.40 23.78 3.42
C LEU A 393 -1.99 23.15 4.75
N LEU A 394 -1.50 23.96 5.68
CA LEU A 394 -1.14 23.52 7.02
C LEU A 394 -2.21 23.96 8.03
N GLN A 395 -2.02 23.57 9.30
CA GLN A 395 -2.98 23.85 10.36
C GLN A 395 -3.12 25.34 10.68
N GLU A 396 -2.02 26.10 10.59
CA GLU A 396 -1.99 27.53 10.94
C GLU A 396 -1.95 28.45 9.71
N GLU A 397 -1.26 28.03 8.65
CA GLU A 397 -1.02 28.82 7.44
C GLU A 397 -0.91 27.89 6.21
N GLY A 398 -0.71 28.45 5.02
CA GLY A 398 -0.54 27.68 3.79
C GLY A 398 0.13 28.53 2.72
N TYR A 399 0.32 27.95 1.53
CA TYR A 399 0.82 28.68 0.38
C TYR A 399 0.25 28.13 -0.92
N ILE A 400 0.22 28.99 -1.95
CA ILE A 400 0.05 28.58 -3.34
C ILE A 400 1.36 28.81 -4.06
N TYR A 401 1.79 27.84 -4.88
CA TYR A 401 3.09 27.85 -5.51
C TYR A 401 3.00 27.39 -6.97
N PHE A 402 3.96 27.85 -7.75
CA PHE A 402 4.27 27.43 -9.11
C PHE A 402 5.73 26.97 -9.15
N LYS A 403 5.93 25.67 -9.33
CA LYS A 403 7.24 25.02 -9.48
C LYS A 403 7.47 24.70 -10.96
N THR A 404 8.65 24.98 -11.48
CA THR A 404 9.00 24.65 -12.88
C THR A 404 10.52 24.67 -13.09
N SER A 405 10.99 24.16 -14.22
CA SER A 405 12.33 24.43 -14.74
C SER A 405 12.28 25.27 -16.03
N THR A 406 13.28 26.14 -16.22
CA THR A 406 13.44 26.93 -17.44
C THR A 406 14.90 27.04 -17.84
N GLY A 407 15.19 27.14 -19.13
CA GLY A 407 16.55 27.36 -19.62
C GLY A 407 17.11 28.70 -19.12
N ARG A 408 18.40 28.75 -18.75
CA ARG A 408 19.03 29.95 -18.14
C ARG A 408 18.76 31.25 -18.90
N LYS A 409 18.75 31.21 -20.24
CA LYS A 409 18.49 32.38 -21.11
C LYS A 409 17.06 32.95 -21.00
N PHE A 410 16.11 32.17 -20.50
CA PHE A 410 14.69 32.53 -20.40
C PHE A 410 14.25 32.84 -18.96
N LEU A 411 15.16 32.79 -17.98
CA LEU A 411 14.82 32.93 -16.56
C LEU A 411 14.04 34.24 -16.27
N ASN A 412 14.59 35.39 -16.68
CA ASN A 412 13.98 36.68 -16.40
C ASN A 412 12.61 36.81 -17.07
N GLU A 413 12.49 36.35 -18.31
CA GLU A 413 11.23 36.37 -19.08
C GLU A 413 10.18 35.43 -18.48
N THR A 414 10.62 34.29 -17.93
CA THR A 414 9.75 33.34 -17.21
C THR A 414 9.20 33.98 -15.94
N ILE A 415 10.06 34.62 -15.13
CA ILE A 415 9.65 35.29 -13.89
C ILE A 415 8.68 36.45 -14.16
N LYS A 416 8.96 37.27 -15.19
CA LYS A 416 8.05 38.34 -15.64
C LYS A 416 6.68 37.78 -15.99
N GLN A 417 6.63 36.70 -16.78
CA GLN A 417 5.37 36.09 -17.19
C GLN A 417 4.61 35.53 -15.98
N ILE A 418 5.29 34.84 -15.05
CA ILE A 418 4.70 34.36 -13.80
C ILE A 418 4.04 35.53 -13.04
N CYS A 419 4.79 36.59 -12.77
CA CYS A 419 4.28 37.76 -12.06
C CYS A 419 3.08 38.39 -12.78
N TYR A 420 3.15 38.49 -14.11
CA TYR A 420 2.08 39.01 -14.94
C TYR A 420 0.80 38.18 -14.83
N SER A 421 0.86 36.86 -14.98
CA SER A 421 -0.34 36.00 -14.98
C SER A 421 -1.03 35.99 -13.60
N PHE A 422 -0.26 35.97 -12.50
CA PHE A 422 -0.82 36.11 -11.15
C PHE A 422 -1.50 37.48 -10.96
N LYS A 423 -0.86 38.59 -11.41
CA LYS A 423 -1.46 39.94 -11.39
C LYS A 423 -2.71 40.03 -12.28
N ARG A 424 -2.71 39.38 -13.45
CA ARG A 424 -3.84 39.32 -14.39
C ARG A 424 -5.06 38.70 -13.70
N VAL A 425 -4.89 37.56 -13.04
CA VAL A 425 -5.96 36.89 -12.27
C VAL A 425 -6.42 37.74 -11.08
N ALA A 426 -5.50 38.37 -10.33
CA ALA A 426 -5.83 39.29 -9.24
C ALA A 426 -6.62 40.53 -9.69
N LYS A 427 -6.44 40.98 -10.94
CA LYS A 427 -7.22 42.07 -11.56
C LYS A 427 -8.55 41.59 -12.16
N GLY A 428 -8.90 40.31 -12.03
CA GLY A 428 -10.11 39.74 -12.65
C GLY A 428 -10.06 39.66 -14.17
N LYS A 429 -8.86 39.74 -14.77
CA LYS A 429 -8.68 39.75 -16.23
C LYS A 429 -8.59 38.33 -16.80
N PHE A 430 -9.64 37.54 -16.62
CA PHE A 430 -9.79 36.21 -17.23
C PHE A 430 -11.20 36.05 -17.81
N SER A 431 -11.34 35.23 -18.84
CA SER A 431 -12.61 35.04 -19.53
C SER A 431 -13.53 34.12 -18.71
N LYS A 432 -14.83 34.20 -19.00
CA LYS A 432 -15.81 33.27 -18.44
C LYS A 432 -15.49 31.82 -18.83
N GLU A 433 -15.01 31.60 -20.06
CA GLU A 433 -14.61 30.30 -20.56
C GLU A 433 -13.39 29.73 -19.80
N GLU A 434 -12.35 30.54 -19.55
CA GLU A 434 -11.18 30.12 -18.75
C GLU A 434 -11.61 29.67 -17.34
N PHE A 435 -12.54 30.41 -16.72
CA PHE A 435 -13.11 30.06 -15.42
C PHE A 435 -13.94 28.77 -15.46
N GLU A 436 -14.86 28.65 -16.41
CA GLU A 436 -15.76 27.49 -16.52
C GLU A 436 -14.99 26.19 -16.81
N ILE A 437 -13.92 26.27 -17.61
CA ILE A 437 -13.01 25.13 -17.85
C ILE A 437 -12.32 24.73 -16.55
N ALA A 438 -11.73 25.68 -15.81
CA ALA A 438 -11.06 25.39 -14.54
C ALA A 438 -12.02 24.78 -13.51
N GLN A 439 -13.25 25.30 -13.42
CA GLN A 439 -14.27 24.81 -12.51
C GLN A 439 -14.72 23.39 -12.87
N SER A 440 -15.03 23.16 -14.14
CA SER A 440 -15.48 21.86 -14.64
C SER A 440 -14.41 20.79 -14.48
N GLN A 441 -13.15 21.10 -14.77
CA GLN A 441 -12.03 20.18 -14.56
C GLN A 441 -11.82 19.87 -13.07
N THR A 442 -11.90 20.88 -12.19
CA THR A 442 -11.73 20.65 -10.74
C THR A 442 -12.80 19.70 -10.20
N ILE A 443 -14.05 19.87 -10.61
CA ILE A 443 -15.17 18.99 -10.21
C ILE A 443 -15.02 17.61 -10.83
N GLY A 444 -14.70 17.55 -12.13
CA GLY A 444 -14.54 16.29 -12.87
C GLY A 444 -13.43 15.43 -12.27
N GLU A 445 -12.26 16.01 -12.03
CA GLU A 445 -11.12 15.30 -11.43
C GLU A 445 -11.41 14.84 -10.01
N LEU A 446 -12.06 15.69 -9.18
CA LEU A 446 -12.46 15.29 -7.82
C LEU A 446 -13.34 14.03 -7.85
N LEU A 447 -14.30 13.95 -8.76
CA LEU A 447 -15.23 12.82 -8.82
C LEU A 447 -14.59 11.57 -9.46
N LEU A 448 -13.70 11.77 -10.43
CA LEU A 448 -12.97 10.67 -11.10
C LEU A 448 -11.86 10.08 -10.25
N ASN A 449 -11.26 10.84 -9.33
CA ASN A 449 -10.19 10.33 -8.47
C ASN A 449 -10.71 9.55 -7.24
N MET A 450 -12.02 9.36 -7.10
CA MET A 450 -12.63 8.67 -5.96
C MET A 450 -13.10 7.26 -6.34
N GLU A 451 -12.18 6.45 -6.86
CA GLU A 451 -12.48 5.13 -7.45
C GLU A 451 -12.17 3.97 -6.50
N THR A 452 -11.15 4.11 -5.65
CA THR A 452 -10.65 3.03 -4.80
C THR A 452 -10.92 3.27 -3.33
N THR A 453 -10.94 2.21 -2.51
CA THR A 453 -11.03 2.32 -1.05
C THR A 453 -9.87 3.12 -0.45
N ALA A 454 -8.70 3.11 -1.09
CA ALA A 454 -7.55 3.92 -0.69
C ALA A 454 -7.82 5.41 -0.87
N ASP A 455 -8.49 5.83 -1.96
CA ASP A 455 -8.86 7.22 -2.20
C ASP A 455 -9.83 7.72 -1.12
N TYR A 456 -10.86 6.92 -0.79
CA TYR A 456 -11.78 7.24 0.30
C TYR A 456 -11.09 7.27 1.67
N ASN A 457 -10.18 6.34 1.93
CA ASN A 457 -9.39 6.35 3.17
C ASN A 457 -8.55 7.62 3.31
N GLY A 458 -7.83 8.01 2.25
CA GLY A 458 -7.04 9.24 2.24
C GLY A 458 -7.90 10.49 2.42
N TRP A 459 -9.01 10.56 1.67
CA TRP A 459 -9.95 11.68 1.69
C TRP A 459 -10.55 11.94 3.07
N TYR A 460 -11.12 10.91 3.72
CA TYR A 460 -11.74 11.07 5.04
C TYR A 460 -10.71 11.12 6.15
N GLY A 461 -9.65 10.31 6.07
CA GLY A 461 -8.59 10.27 7.07
C GLY A 461 -7.87 11.62 7.23
N GLU A 462 -7.54 12.28 6.12
CA GLU A 462 -6.88 13.58 6.14
C GLU A 462 -7.80 14.67 6.74
N GLN A 463 -9.07 14.69 6.35
CA GLN A 463 -10.07 15.64 6.84
C GLN A 463 -10.30 15.49 8.34
N GLU A 464 -10.55 14.28 8.81
CA GLU A 464 -10.74 13.99 10.23
C GLU A 464 -9.48 14.34 11.05
N PHE A 465 -8.29 14.02 10.53
CA PHE A 465 -7.03 14.30 11.23
C PHE A 465 -6.74 15.80 11.37
N LEU A 466 -7.08 16.60 10.36
CA LEU A 466 -6.76 18.02 10.32
C LEU A 466 -7.83 18.89 10.98
N SER A 467 -9.11 18.64 10.71
CA SER A 467 -10.22 19.52 11.09
C SER A 467 -11.28 18.85 11.98
N GLY A 468 -11.34 17.51 12.00
CA GLY A 468 -12.43 16.75 12.63
C GLY A 468 -13.78 16.94 11.94
N LYS A 469 -13.78 17.46 10.70
CA LYS A 469 -14.97 17.63 9.86
C LYS A 469 -14.73 16.92 8.55
N SER A 470 -15.64 16.02 8.20
CA SER A 470 -15.58 15.23 6.98
C SER A 470 -16.67 15.68 6.01
N TYR A 471 -16.28 16.03 4.79
CA TYR A 471 -17.17 16.31 3.67
C TYR A 471 -17.11 15.17 2.66
N THR A 472 -18.23 14.87 2.03
CA THR A 472 -18.28 13.98 0.87
C THR A 472 -17.72 14.67 -0.38
N PRO A 473 -17.20 13.92 -1.37
CA PRO A 473 -16.80 14.49 -2.66
C PRO A 473 -17.93 15.30 -3.33
N GLN A 474 -19.18 14.87 -3.17
CA GLN A 474 -20.36 15.55 -3.73
C GLN A 474 -20.64 16.89 -3.05
N GLU A 475 -20.44 17.00 -1.73
CA GLU A 475 -20.56 18.27 -1.01
C GLU A 475 -19.48 19.25 -1.45
N ILE A 476 -18.22 18.80 -1.57
CA ILE A 476 -17.14 19.65 -2.08
C ILE A 476 -17.38 20.06 -3.55
N ALA A 477 -17.89 19.14 -4.38
CA ALA A 477 -18.26 19.47 -5.76
C ALA A 477 -19.36 20.55 -5.82
N LYS A 478 -20.31 20.54 -4.89
CA LYS A 478 -21.34 21.60 -4.78
C LYS A 478 -20.71 22.95 -4.42
N ILE A 479 -19.77 22.97 -3.47
CA ILE A 479 -19.03 24.19 -3.12
C ILE A 479 -18.32 24.77 -4.35
N TYR A 480 -17.66 23.92 -5.15
CA TYR A 480 -17.01 24.39 -6.38
C TYR A 480 -17.99 24.98 -7.39
N LYS A 481 -19.20 24.40 -7.54
CA LYS A 481 -20.24 24.94 -8.43
C LYS A 481 -20.76 26.31 -8.00
N GLU A 482 -20.78 26.60 -6.70
CA GLU A 482 -21.28 27.86 -6.14
C GLU A 482 -20.24 28.99 -6.19
N ILE A 483 -18.95 28.68 -6.39
CA ILE A 483 -17.91 29.71 -6.53
C ILE A 483 -18.15 30.52 -7.81
N THR A 484 -18.02 31.85 -7.70
CA THR A 484 -18.17 32.80 -8.81
C THR A 484 -16.84 33.41 -9.26
N ILE A 485 -16.82 33.95 -10.48
CA ILE A 485 -15.68 34.71 -11.03
C ILE A 485 -15.26 35.85 -10.10
N ASP A 486 -16.22 36.60 -9.55
CA ASP A 486 -15.94 37.72 -8.64
C ASP A 486 -15.32 37.25 -7.32
N SER A 487 -15.77 36.11 -6.80
CA SER A 487 -15.19 35.50 -5.60
C SER A 487 -13.73 35.11 -5.84
N VAL A 488 -13.44 34.47 -6.98
CA VAL A 488 -12.08 34.11 -7.41
C VAL A 488 -11.19 35.34 -7.54
N ALA A 489 -11.64 36.39 -8.23
CA ALA A 489 -10.87 37.63 -8.40
C ALA A 489 -10.61 38.32 -7.04
N LYS A 490 -11.60 38.36 -6.15
CA LYS A 490 -11.47 38.93 -4.80
C LYS A 490 -10.44 38.18 -3.96
N VAL A 491 -10.47 36.84 -4.01
CA VAL A 491 -9.50 35.98 -3.30
C VAL A 491 -8.11 36.16 -3.87
N ALA A 492 -7.95 36.13 -5.20
CA ALA A 492 -6.66 36.38 -5.85
C ALA A 492 -6.08 37.75 -5.47
N LYS A 493 -6.90 38.82 -5.50
CA LYS A 493 -6.50 40.18 -5.08
C LYS A 493 -6.07 40.26 -3.62
N LYS A 494 -6.69 39.47 -2.74
CA LYS A 494 -6.37 39.43 -1.30
C LYS A 494 -4.96 38.89 -1.05
N TYR A 495 -4.54 37.84 -1.78
CA TYR A 495 -3.27 37.15 -1.49
C TYR A 495 -2.11 37.55 -2.43
N PHE A 496 -2.39 37.88 -3.69
CA PHE A 496 -1.35 38.16 -4.70
C PHE A 496 -0.92 39.63 -4.64
N THR A 497 -0.17 39.96 -3.59
CA THR A 497 0.29 41.32 -3.31
C THR A 497 1.82 41.43 -3.39
N ALA A 498 2.32 42.63 -3.63
CA ALA A 498 3.75 42.91 -3.82
C ALA A 498 4.62 42.59 -2.58
N ASN A 499 4.03 42.48 -1.39
CA ASN A 499 4.74 42.20 -0.13
C ASN A 499 4.52 40.76 0.36
N ASN A 500 3.88 39.90 -0.43
CA ASN A 500 3.48 38.54 -0.01
C ASN A 500 4.02 37.42 -0.92
N TRP A 501 5.03 37.73 -1.74
CA TRP A 501 5.65 36.75 -2.65
C TRP A 501 6.86 36.06 -2.03
N TYR A 502 7.15 34.86 -2.53
CA TYR A 502 8.29 34.04 -2.17
C TYR A 502 8.89 33.42 -3.44
N LEU A 503 10.22 33.33 -3.50
CA LEU A 503 10.93 32.73 -4.62
C LEU A 503 12.13 31.89 -4.14
N GLY A 504 12.06 30.58 -4.41
CA GLY A 504 13.18 29.66 -4.32
C GLY A 504 13.75 29.38 -5.71
N LEU A 505 15.07 29.42 -5.86
CA LEU A 505 15.77 29.21 -7.13
C LEU A 505 16.98 28.29 -6.94
N VAL A 506 17.19 27.35 -7.87
CA VAL A 506 18.41 26.53 -7.99
C VAL A 506 18.99 26.71 -9.40
N GLY A 507 20.19 27.27 -9.49
CA GLY A 507 20.85 27.58 -10.76
C GLY A 507 21.78 28.79 -10.66
N LYS A 508 22.21 29.35 -11.79
CA LYS A 508 22.93 30.64 -11.80
C LYS A 508 21.96 31.77 -12.11
N ALA A 509 21.79 32.67 -11.13
CA ALA A 509 20.96 33.86 -11.23
C ALA A 509 21.57 34.99 -10.41
N SER A 510 21.41 36.24 -10.87
CA SER A 510 21.84 37.45 -10.15
C SER A 510 20.70 37.95 -9.25
N PRO A 511 20.86 38.03 -7.91
CA PRO A 511 19.80 38.49 -7.02
C PRO A 511 19.22 39.86 -7.43
N LYS A 512 20.07 40.81 -7.82
CA LYS A 512 19.66 42.16 -8.23
C LYS A 512 18.78 42.17 -9.48
N GLU A 513 19.06 41.29 -10.44
CA GLU A 513 18.26 41.19 -11.66
C GLU A 513 16.90 40.58 -11.36
N ILE A 514 16.87 39.53 -10.53
CA ILE A 514 15.63 38.85 -10.13
C ILE A 514 14.73 39.77 -9.32
N GLU A 515 15.26 40.47 -8.31
CA GLU A 515 14.50 41.42 -7.50
C GLU A 515 13.89 42.54 -8.33
N ARG A 516 14.61 43.02 -9.36
CA ARG A 516 14.08 44.03 -10.30
C ARG A 516 12.83 43.53 -11.01
N GLU A 517 12.81 42.28 -11.46
CA GLU A 517 11.67 41.72 -12.18
C GLU A 517 10.47 41.44 -11.28
N LEU A 518 10.69 41.12 -10.01
CA LEU A 518 9.64 40.87 -9.02
C LEU A 518 8.91 42.14 -8.59
N ILE A 519 9.65 43.26 -8.52
CA ILE A 519 9.13 44.56 -8.09
C ILE A 519 8.52 45.34 -9.26
N ALA A 520 8.99 45.11 -10.49
CA ALA A 520 8.57 45.91 -11.62
C ALA A 520 7.08 45.68 -11.95
N ASP A 521 6.34 46.79 -12.05
CA ASP A 521 4.96 46.81 -12.52
C ASP A 521 4.94 46.75 -14.05
N VAL A 522 5.47 45.65 -14.60
CA VAL A 522 5.66 45.52 -16.05
C VAL A 522 4.36 45.03 -16.66
N GLU A 523 3.60 45.93 -17.26
CA GLU A 523 2.75 45.54 -18.38
C GLU A 523 3.68 45.12 -19.54
N PRO A 524 3.43 43.96 -20.20
CA PRO A 524 4.28 43.50 -21.29
C PRO A 524 4.37 44.58 -22.37
N THR A 525 5.58 44.79 -22.91
CA THR A 525 5.81 45.85 -23.89
C THR A 525 4.97 45.63 -25.16
N VAL A 526 4.61 46.72 -25.85
CA VAL A 526 3.88 46.66 -27.13
C VAL A 526 4.63 45.79 -28.16
N GLU A 527 5.96 45.70 -28.07
CA GLU A 527 6.79 44.82 -28.88
C GLU A 527 6.59 43.32 -28.55
N MET A 528 6.37 42.97 -27.28
CA MET A 528 5.95 41.63 -26.87
C MET A 528 4.54 41.31 -27.39
N LEU A 529 3.60 42.25 -27.27
CA LEU A 529 2.22 42.10 -27.76
C LEU A 529 2.12 42.09 -29.30
N GLY A 530 3.02 42.77 -29.99
CA GLY A 530 3.15 42.78 -31.45
C GLY A 530 3.58 41.41 -31.99
N LYS A 531 4.60 40.80 -31.38
CA LYS A 531 5.00 39.41 -31.68
C LYS A 531 3.88 38.39 -31.39
N ILE A 532 3.06 38.63 -30.37
CA ILE A 532 1.87 37.80 -30.05
C ILE A 532 0.81 37.86 -31.17
N ARG A 533 0.60 39.01 -31.81
CA ARG A 533 -0.34 39.13 -32.94
C ARG A 533 0.19 38.51 -34.23
N GLU A 534 1.48 38.65 -34.53
CA GLU A 534 2.08 38.04 -35.72
C GLU A 534 2.12 36.51 -35.67
N LEU A 535 2.31 35.91 -34.48
CA LEU A 535 2.27 34.45 -34.30
C LEU A 535 0.85 33.85 -34.38
N ASN A 536 -0.18 34.63 -34.04
CA ASN A 536 -1.58 34.20 -34.08
C ASN A 536 -2.18 34.09 -35.49
N VAL A 537 -1.57 34.71 -36.50
CA VAL A 537 -2.04 34.61 -37.90
C VAL A 537 -1.44 33.39 -38.62
N GLY A 538 -0.38 32.77 -38.07
CA GLY A 538 0.43 31.77 -38.78
C GLY A 538 0.13 30.29 -38.52
N LYS A 539 -0.58 29.90 -37.46
CA LYS A 539 -0.78 28.46 -37.14
C LYS A 539 -2.13 28.18 -36.48
N ARG A 540 -3.20 28.07 -37.27
CA ARG A 540 -4.23 27.06 -37.00
C ARG A 540 -3.63 25.70 -37.36
N MET A 541 -2.94 25.06 -36.42
CA MET A 541 -2.66 23.62 -36.56
C MET A 541 -3.99 22.88 -36.44
N ASN A 542 -4.38 22.18 -37.52
CA ASN A 542 -5.39 21.13 -37.45
C ASN A 542 -4.94 20.11 -36.41
N ILE A 543 -5.64 20.07 -35.27
CA ILE A 543 -5.54 18.98 -34.31
C ILE A 543 -6.21 17.79 -34.97
N ASP A 544 -5.41 16.87 -35.50
CA ASP A 544 -5.88 15.56 -35.95
C ASP A 544 -6.29 14.74 -34.72
N ARG A 545 -7.60 14.53 -34.56
CA ARG A 545 -8.22 13.83 -33.43
C ARG A 545 -8.22 12.29 -33.59
N THR A 546 -7.45 11.72 -34.53
CA THR A 546 -7.56 10.29 -34.89
C THR A 546 -6.52 9.35 -34.28
N ARG A 547 -5.71 9.77 -33.30
CA ARG A 547 -4.79 8.84 -32.59
C ARG A 547 -5.28 8.49 -31.19
N TYR A 548 -6.33 7.69 -31.13
CA TYR A 548 -6.60 6.76 -30.04
C TYR A 548 -6.51 5.36 -30.63
N VAL A 549 -5.46 4.62 -30.26
CA VAL A 549 -5.37 3.18 -30.50
C VAL A 549 -5.77 2.52 -29.17
N PRO A 550 -6.83 1.70 -29.12
CA PRO A 550 -7.12 0.88 -27.95
C PRO A 550 -6.02 -0.17 -27.82
N LEU A 551 -5.47 -0.34 -26.62
CA LEU A 551 -4.63 -1.49 -26.30
C LEU A 551 -5.57 -2.66 -25.97
N ASP A 552 -5.47 -3.73 -26.75
CA ASP A 552 -6.02 -5.06 -26.46
C ASP A 552 -5.44 -5.66 -25.17
#